data_AF-A0A3S0D516-F1
#
_entry.id   AF-A0A3S0D516-F1
#
_cell.length_a   1.000
_cell.length_b   1.000
_cell.length_c   1.000
_cell.angle_alpha   90.00
_cell.angle_beta   90.00
_cell.angle_gamma   90.00
#
_symmetry.space_group_name_H-M   'P 1'
#
loop_
_entity.id
_entity.type
_entity.pdbx_description
1 polymer ?
#
loop_
_entity_poly.entity_id
_entity_poly.type
_entity_poly.pdbx_seq_one_letter_code
_entity_poly.pdbx_strand_id
1 'polypeptide(L)'
;MSRRDTSLDAAPVAARGRPARSPFESARAKSWARAVVQMSGLSLRALDRHCQAAGSGQWSKYVAGRVSPTTEKLDIVEALVPGSSRCYLSPLWELLDPKALGLFGPRKIYEWLDEPLRSKFCLPLSDIPLFWRVPEHIGAELSSVMTLAFTYRQPFDVLAALLGSTHEAITTQNRERLAYTSVALWILSNRLYDDERMMEGLWAALPERHIRAFARNTLGLVGELGVDAHLQEATRSIREIQRNAL
;
A
#
# COMPACT_ATOMS: atom_id res chain seq x y z
N MET A 1 12.60 -22.66 -20.29
CA MET A 1 11.33 -23.19 -19.73
C MET A 1 10.45 -22.00 -19.36
N SER A 2 9.47 -21.70 -20.21
CA SER A 2 8.59 -20.54 -20.12
C SER A 2 7.20 -20.97 -19.65
N ARG A 3 6.50 -20.02 -19.01
CA ARG A 3 5.14 -20.04 -18.44
C ARG A 3 5.01 -20.45 -16.96
N ARG A 4 4.85 -19.44 -16.10
CA ARG A 4 3.82 -19.42 -15.04
C ARG A 4 3.21 -18.01 -14.91
N ASP A 5 1.98 -17.93 -15.39
CA ASP A 5 0.88 -16.98 -15.14
C ASP A 5 1.15 -15.63 -14.46
N THR A 6 1.14 -14.57 -15.27
CA THR A 6 0.91 -13.17 -14.89
C THR A 6 -0.58 -12.79 -14.95
N SER A 7 -1.48 -13.71 -14.59
CA SER A 7 -2.90 -13.39 -14.39
C SER A 7 -3.10 -12.92 -12.95
N LEU A 8 -3.05 -11.60 -12.71
CA LEU A 8 -3.67 -11.01 -11.52
C LEU A 8 -5.10 -11.57 -11.46
N ASP A 9 -5.37 -12.36 -10.42
CA ASP A 9 -6.48 -13.32 -10.32
C ASP A 9 -7.71 -12.92 -11.16
N ALA A 10 -8.09 -13.80 -12.09
CA ALA A 10 -9.33 -13.68 -12.83
C ALA A 10 -10.47 -13.31 -11.86
N ALA A 11 -11.17 -12.21 -12.16
CA ALA A 11 -12.23 -11.70 -11.30
C ALA A 11 -13.21 -12.85 -11.00
N PRO A 12 -13.62 -13.05 -9.73
CA PRO A 12 -14.54 -14.12 -9.39
C PRO A 12 -15.82 -13.95 -10.22
N VAL A 13 -16.21 -15.02 -10.93
CA VAL A 13 -17.43 -15.04 -11.74
C VAL A 13 -18.60 -14.63 -10.86
N ALA A 14 -19.25 -13.54 -11.24
CA ALA A 14 -20.34 -12.97 -10.47
C ALA A 14 -21.48 -13.98 -10.32
N ALA A 15 -21.92 -14.23 -9.09
CA ALA A 15 -23.20 -14.90 -8.87
C ALA A 15 -24.32 -14.00 -9.42
N ARG A 16 -25.35 -14.59 -10.05
CA ARG A 16 -26.48 -13.85 -10.66
C ARG A 16 -26.96 -12.71 -9.76
N GLY A 17 -26.94 -11.49 -10.29
CA GLY A 17 -27.49 -10.29 -9.64
C GLY A 17 -26.56 -9.54 -8.67
N ARG A 18 -25.29 -9.93 -8.51
CA ARG A 18 -24.31 -9.15 -7.73
C ARG A 18 -23.16 -8.68 -8.62
N PRO A 19 -22.70 -7.41 -8.52
CA PRO A 19 -21.52 -6.96 -9.24
C PRO A 19 -20.30 -7.81 -8.86
N ALA A 20 -19.44 -8.10 -9.83
CA ALA A 20 -18.19 -8.78 -9.59
C ALA A 20 -17.32 -7.94 -8.66
N ARG A 21 -16.78 -8.57 -7.62
CA ARG A 21 -15.96 -7.91 -6.61
C ARG A 21 -14.58 -7.62 -7.18
N SER A 22 -14.01 -6.44 -6.89
CA SER A 22 -12.69 -6.09 -7.40
C SER A 22 -11.61 -7.03 -6.80
N PRO A 23 -10.57 -7.39 -7.57
CA PRO A 23 -9.41 -8.10 -7.04
C PRO A 23 -8.78 -7.39 -5.83
N PHE A 24 -8.73 -6.05 -5.84
CA PHE A 24 -8.19 -5.23 -4.75
C PHE A 24 -9.08 -5.27 -3.50
N GLU A 25 -10.41 -5.26 -3.64
CA GLU A 25 -11.32 -5.41 -2.50
C GLU A 25 -11.24 -6.79 -1.86
N SER A 26 -11.00 -7.81 -2.68
CA SER A 26 -10.80 -9.19 -2.22
C SER A 26 -9.45 -9.34 -1.53
N ALA A 27 -8.39 -8.78 -2.11
CA ALA A 27 -7.05 -8.75 -1.52
C ALA A 27 -7.04 -8.00 -0.18
N ARG A 28 -7.64 -6.81 -0.13
CA ARG A 28 -7.81 -6.01 1.09
C ARG A 28 -8.44 -6.81 2.23
N ALA A 29 -9.56 -7.47 1.96
CA ALA A 29 -10.24 -8.31 2.95
C ALA A 29 -9.39 -9.51 3.40
N LYS A 30 -8.71 -10.19 2.46
CA LYS A 30 -7.82 -11.33 2.79
C LYS A 30 -6.66 -10.88 3.67
N SER A 31 -5.98 -9.82 3.28
CA SER A 31 -4.78 -9.35 3.96
C SER A 31 -5.10 -8.84 5.36
N TRP A 32 -6.11 -7.98 5.50
CA TRP A 32 -6.60 -7.52 6.80
C TRP A 32 -6.98 -8.70 7.69
N ALA A 33 -7.75 -9.67 7.17
CA ALA A 33 -8.23 -10.76 7.98
C ALA A 33 -7.12 -11.68 8.48
N ARG A 34 -6.10 -11.92 7.66
CA ARG A 34 -4.93 -12.71 8.05
C ARG A 34 -4.13 -12.01 9.14
N ALA A 35 -3.91 -10.70 9.02
CA ALA A 35 -3.23 -9.91 10.04
C ALA A 35 -3.99 -9.95 11.37
N VAL A 36 -5.32 -9.79 11.36
CA VAL A 36 -6.14 -9.89 12.58
C VAL A 36 -6.04 -11.27 13.23
N VAL A 37 -6.11 -12.35 12.46
CA VAL A 37 -5.96 -13.73 12.96
C VAL A 37 -4.60 -13.92 13.63
N GLN A 38 -3.54 -13.45 12.96
CA GLN A 38 -2.18 -13.57 13.46
C GLN A 38 -1.99 -12.77 14.76
N MET A 39 -2.41 -11.50 14.78
CA MET A 39 -2.19 -10.61 15.91
C MET A 39 -3.04 -10.94 17.14
N SER A 40 -4.29 -11.38 16.92
CA SER A 40 -5.15 -11.79 18.04
C SER A 40 -4.76 -13.13 18.63
N GLY A 41 -4.05 -13.99 17.88
CA GLY A 41 -3.77 -15.38 18.27
C GLY A 41 -5.02 -16.27 18.35
N LEU A 42 -6.18 -15.77 17.90
CA LEU A 42 -7.46 -16.45 18.03
C LEU A 42 -7.75 -17.32 16.80
N SER A 43 -8.33 -18.50 17.03
CA SER A 43 -8.89 -19.30 15.94
C SER A 43 -10.07 -18.58 15.26
N LEU A 44 -10.36 -18.92 13.99
CA LEU A 44 -11.49 -18.32 13.25
C LEU A 44 -12.83 -18.45 14.00
N ARG A 45 -13.06 -19.60 14.66
CA ARG A 45 -14.27 -19.82 15.47
C ARG A 45 -14.28 -18.95 16.73
N ALA A 46 -13.13 -18.72 17.35
CA ALA A 46 -13.03 -17.83 18.51
C ALA A 46 -13.28 -16.38 18.09
N LEU A 47 -12.75 -15.94 16.94
CA LEU A 47 -13.01 -14.62 16.39
C LEU A 47 -14.48 -14.42 16.01
N ASP A 48 -15.15 -15.41 15.41
CA ASP A 48 -16.59 -15.33 15.10
C ASP A 48 -17.42 -15.13 16.38
N ARG A 49 -17.07 -15.83 17.47
CA ARG A 49 -17.72 -15.69 18.78
C ARG A 49 -17.44 -14.34 19.42
N HIS A 50 -16.17 -13.92 19.45
CA HIS A 50 -15.74 -12.68 20.08
C HIS A 50 -16.34 -11.45 19.39
N CYS A 51 -16.38 -11.47 18.05
CA CYS A 51 -16.95 -10.38 17.27
C CYS A 51 -18.46 -10.48 17.10
N GLN A 52 -19.15 -11.41 17.79
CA GLN A 52 -20.60 -11.65 17.69
C GLN A 52 -21.09 -11.68 16.23
N ALA A 53 -20.43 -12.47 15.38
CA ALA A 53 -20.86 -12.61 14.00
C ALA A 53 -22.17 -13.41 13.94
N ALA A 54 -23.22 -12.84 13.34
CA ALA A 54 -24.47 -13.55 13.10
C ALA A 54 -24.22 -14.70 12.10
N GLY A 55 -24.12 -15.92 12.62
CA GLY A 55 -23.82 -17.13 11.85
C GLY A 55 -22.35 -17.54 11.90
N SER A 56 -22.10 -18.84 11.90
CA SER A 56 -20.76 -19.42 11.91
C SER A 56 -20.03 -19.21 10.58
N GLY A 57 -18.74 -18.87 10.62
CA GLY A 57 -17.85 -18.88 9.46
C GLY A 57 -17.73 -17.53 8.73
N GLN A 58 -18.05 -16.41 9.38
CA GLN A 58 -17.86 -15.08 8.78
C GLN A 58 -16.37 -14.80 8.58
N TRP A 59 -15.53 -15.13 9.56
CA TRP A 59 -14.08 -15.03 9.44
C TRP A 59 -13.50 -15.87 8.32
N SER A 60 -14.02 -17.09 8.10
CA SER A 60 -13.63 -17.91 6.95
C SER A 60 -13.93 -17.22 5.62
N LYS A 61 -15.02 -16.45 5.53
CA LYS A 61 -15.33 -15.66 4.33
C LYS A 61 -14.41 -14.45 4.18
N TYR A 62 -14.00 -13.79 5.27
CA TYR A 62 -13.01 -12.69 5.23
C TYR A 62 -11.64 -13.19 4.77
N VAL A 63 -11.13 -14.28 5.35
CA VAL A 63 -9.85 -14.90 4.96
C VAL A 63 -9.88 -15.39 3.50
N ALA A 64 -11.05 -15.73 2.98
CA ALA A 64 -11.24 -16.05 1.56
C ALA A 64 -11.45 -14.82 0.66
N GLY A 65 -11.58 -13.61 1.21
CA GLY A 65 -11.83 -12.37 0.47
C GLY A 65 -13.23 -12.27 -0.14
N ARG A 66 -14.19 -13.07 0.33
CA ARG A 66 -15.54 -13.17 -0.26
C ARG A 66 -16.50 -12.08 0.20
N VAL A 67 -16.24 -11.48 1.36
CA VAL A 67 -17.08 -10.45 1.98
C VAL A 67 -16.20 -9.36 2.59
N SER A 68 -16.74 -8.15 2.72
CA SER A 68 -16.08 -7.02 3.40
C SER A 68 -16.62 -6.91 4.83
N PRO A 69 -15.80 -6.53 5.81
CA PRO A 69 -16.33 -6.10 7.10
C PRO A 69 -17.18 -4.84 6.92
N THR A 70 -18.22 -4.70 7.75
CA THR A 70 -18.96 -3.44 7.89
C THR A 70 -18.18 -2.51 8.82
N THR A 71 -18.53 -1.23 8.86
CA THR A 71 -17.90 -0.26 9.77
C THR A 71 -18.00 -0.71 11.22
N GLU A 72 -19.16 -1.19 11.65
CA GLU A 72 -19.36 -1.67 13.02
C GLU A 72 -18.47 -2.87 13.34
N LYS A 73 -18.21 -3.75 12.35
CA LYS A 73 -17.28 -4.87 12.53
C LYS A 73 -15.82 -4.40 12.59
N LEU A 74 -15.45 -3.36 11.84
CA LEU A 74 -14.13 -2.77 11.95
C LEU A 74 -13.92 -2.19 13.36
N ASP A 75 -14.89 -1.45 13.90
CA ASP A 75 -14.79 -0.87 15.24
C ASP A 75 -14.66 -1.93 16.35
N ILE A 76 -15.42 -3.03 16.25
CA ILE A 76 -15.30 -4.16 17.19
C ILE A 76 -13.91 -4.80 17.10
N VAL A 77 -13.39 -4.99 15.89
CA VAL A 77 -12.07 -5.61 15.69
C VAL A 77 -10.94 -4.66 16.08
N GLU A 78 -11.11 -3.35 15.94
CA GLU A 78 -10.16 -2.33 16.40
C GLU A 78 -9.92 -2.43 17.90
N ALA A 79 -10.98 -2.67 18.69
CA ALA A 79 -10.86 -2.88 20.13
C ALA A 79 -10.06 -4.15 20.50
N LEU A 80 -10.05 -5.16 19.62
CA LEU A 80 -9.30 -6.40 19.81
C LEU A 80 -7.86 -6.31 19.26
N VAL A 81 -7.70 -5.68 18.09
CA VAL A 81 -6.43 -5.51 17.37
C VAL A 81 -6.33 -4.04 16.93
N PRO A 82 -5.69 -3.18 17.75
CA PRO A 82 -5.51 -1.77 17.43
C PRO A 82 -4.73 -1.56 16.12
N GLY A 83 -5.16 -0.57 15.33
CA GLY A 83 -4.63 -0.22 14.02
C GLY A 83 -5.20 -1.05 12.85
N SER A 84 -6.00 -2.08 13.12
CA SER A 84 -6.55 -2.94 12.06
C SER A 84 -7.53 -2.21 11.14
N SER A 85 -8.30 -1.25 11.67
CA SER A 85 -9.21 -0.43 10.88
C SER A 85 -8.46 0.53 9.97
N ARG A 86 -7.39 1.16 10.47
CA ARG A 86 -6.51 2.03 9.66
C ARG A 86 -5.91 1.24 8.50
N CYS A 87 -5.47 0.02 8.75
CA CYS A 87 -4.98 -0.89 7.70
C CYS A 87 -6.04 -1.18 6.62
N TYR A 88 -7.27 -1.52 7.04
CA TYR A 88 -8.35 -1.81 6.10
C TYR A 88 -8.80 -0.58 5.31
N LEU A 89 -8.91 0.58 5.97
CA LEU A 89 -9.44 1.82 5.39
C LEU A 89 -8.40 2.65 4.65
N SER A 90 -7.15 2.17 4.55
CA SER A 90 -6.09 2.95 3.91
C SER A 90 -6.40 3.28 2.44
N PRO A 91 -6.19 4.53 2.00
CA PRO A 91 -6.38 4.93 0.60
C PRO A 91 -5.37 4.26 -0.35
N LEU A 92 -4.30 3.62 0.16
CA LEU A 92 -3.36 2.89 -0.68
C LEU A 92 -4.03 1.82 -1.54
N TRP A 93 -5.15 1.24 -1.07
CA TRP A 93 -5.86 0.18 -1.79
C TRP A 93 -6.41 0.67 -3.14
N GLU A 94 -6.73 1.95 -3.26
CA GLU A 94 -7.17 2.59 -4.50
C GLU A 94 -5.99 2.88 -5.44
N LEU A 95 -4.82 3.17 -4.89
CA LEU A 95 -3.62 3.52 -5.66
C LEU A 95 -2.78 2.32 -6.11
N LEU A 96 -3.02 1.14 -5.54
CA LEU A 96 -2.32 -0.09 -5.88
C LEU A 96 -2.70 -0.68 -7.25
N ASP A 97 -3.78 -0.20 -7.88
CA ASP A 97 -4.11 -0.61 -9.24
C ASP A 97 -3.24 0.14 -10.24
N PRO A 98 -2.36 -0.56 -11.00
CA PRO A 98 -1.57 0.08 -12.06
C PRO A 98 -2.46 0.74 -13.12
N LYS A 99 -3.70 0.27 -13.32
CA LYS A 99 -4.65 0.88 -14.25
C LYS A 99 -5.21 2.21 -13.76
N ALA A 100 -5.06 2.51 -12.48
CA ALA A 100 -5.50 3.75 -11.87
C ALA A 100 -4.42 4.84 -11.84
N LEU A 101 -3.22 4.58 -12.39
CA LEU A 101 -2.12 5.53 -12.41
C LEU A 101 -2.54 6.90 -12.97
N GLY A 102 -2.46 7.93 -12.13
CA GLY A 102 -2.80 9.30 -12.49
C GLY A 102 -4.31 9.60 -12.53
N LEU A 103 -5.18 8.63 -12.22
CA LEU A 103 -6.63 8.85 -12.14
C LEU A 103 -7.04 9.45 -10.79
N PHE A 104 -6.29 9.14 -9.73
CA PHE A 104 -6.58 9.60 -8.37
C PHE A 104 -5.62 10.72 -7.95
N GLY A 105 -6.18 11.79 -7.40
CA GLY A 105 -5.41 12.89 -6.84
C GLY A 105 -4.64 12.46 -5.59
N PRO A 106 -3.35 12.82 -5.44
CA PRO A 106 -2.50 12.32 -4.36
C PRO A 106 -2.78 12.99 -3.01
N ARG A 107 -3.56 14.07 -2.97
CA ARG A 107 -3.84 14.83 -1.74
C ARG A 107 -4.40 13.97 -0.61
N LYS A 108 -5.46 13.20 -0.90
CA LYS A 108 -6.12 12.36 0.12
C LYS A 108 -5.18 11.35 0.74
N ILE A 109 -4.24 10.79 -0.03
CA ILE A 109 -3.29 9.82 0.50
C ILE A 109 -2.25 10.48 1.38
N TYR A 110 -1.79 11.68 1.03
CA TYR A 110 -0.83 12.42 1.85
C TYR A 110 -1.45 12.94 3.15
N GLU A 111 -2.68 13.44 3.10
CA GLU A 111 -3.43 13.87 4.29
C GLU A 111 -3.73 12.72 5.26
N TRP A 112 -3.80 11.48 4.74
CA TRP A 112 -4.02 10.27 5.54
C TRP A 112 -2.77 9.77 6.28
N LEU A 113 -1.57 10.13 5.85
CA LEU A 113 -0.32 9.70 6.48
C LEU A 113 -0.25 10.19 7.94
N ASP A 114 0.41 9.43 8.81
CA ASP A 114 0.75 9.92 10.14
C ASP A 114 2.02 10.78 10.10
N GLU A 115 2.28 11.49 11.20
CA GLU A 115 3.53 12.21 11.35
C GLU A 115 4.70 11.24 11.53
N PRO A 116 5.92 11.60 11.04
CA PRO A 116 6.27 12.89 10.44
C PRO A 116 6.04 12.96 8.92
N LEU A 117 5.57 11.90 8.27
CA LEU A 117 5.44 11.87 6.81
C LEU A 117 4.44 12.88 6.29
N ARG A 118 3.30 13.04 6.96
CA ARG A 118 2.29 14.01 6.55
C ARG A 118 2.86 15.42 6.41
N SER A 119 3.61 15.91 7.41
CA SER A 119 4.24 17.24 7.37
C SER A 119 5.26 17.43 6.23
N LYS A 120 5.81 16.35 5.68
CA LYS A 120 6.73 16.41 4.53
C LYS A 120 6.01 16.65 3.21
N PHE A 121 4.78 16.15 3.09
CA PHE A 121 4.00 16.29 1.87
C PHE A 121 3.00 17.44 1.95
N CYS A 122 2.36 17.64 3.10
CA CYS A 122 1.26 18.57 3.27
C CYS A 122 1.68 19.83 4.04
N LEU A 123 1.31 20.99 3.51
CA LEU A 123 1.29 22.22 4.29
C LEU A 123 0.27 22.09 5.42
N PRO A 124 0.53 22.67 6.61
CA PRO A 124 -0.47 22.75 7.66
C PRO A 124 -1.72 23.47 7.13
N LEU A 125 -2.91 23.03 7.58
CA LEU A 125 -4.26 23.50 7.22
C LEU A 125 -4.25 24.81 6.42
N SER A 126 -4.33 24.69 5.09
CA SER A 126 -4.41 25.83 4.20
C SER A 126 -5.88 26.17 3.95
N ASP A 127 -6.25 27.42 4.18
CA ASP A 127 -7.58 27.96 3.84
C ASP A 127 -7.83 27.95 2.33
N ILE A 128 -6.78 27.75 1.52
CA ILE A 128 -6.84 27.71 0.07
C ILE A 128 -6.60 26.26 -0.41
N PRO A 129 -7.62 25.58 -0.96
CA PRO A 129 -7.50 24.18 -1.37
C PRO A 129 -6.42 23.90 -2.43
N LEU A 130 -5.95 24.92 -3.14
CA LEU A 130 -4.92 24.81 -4.16
C LEU A 130 -3.50 24.71 -3.59
N PHE A 131 -3.23 25.30 -2.42
CA PHE A 131 -1.91 25.35 -1.80
C PHE A 131 -1.86 24.42 -0.58
N TRP A 132 -1.87 23.12 -0.87
CA TRP A 132 -1.87 22.07 0.16
C TRP A 132 -0.56 21.28 0.22
N ARG A 133 0.29 21.39 -0.81
CA ARG A 133 1.51 20.60 -1.01
C ARG A 133 2.74 21.40 -0.58
N VAL A 134 3.62 20.82 0.23
CA VAL A 134 4.94 21.42 0.53
C VAL A 134 5.78 21.41 -0.74
N PRO A 135 6.35 22.55 -1.17
CA PRO A 135 7.31 22.57 -2.27
C PRO A 135 8.66 22.05 -1.77
N GLU A 136 8.92 20.75 -1.94
CA GLU A 136 10.21 20.13 -1.61
C GLU A 136 10.85 19.42 -2.81
N HIS A 137 12.18 19.27 -2.75
CA HIS A 137 12.95 18.50 -3.72
C HIS A 137 12.70 17.01 -3.55
N ILE A 138 12.48 16.30 -4.67
CA ILE A 138 12.21 14.85 -4.73
C ILE A 138 13.20 14.03 -3.88
N GLY A 139 14.48 14.39 -3.91
CA GLY A 139 15.52 13.71 -3.14
C GLY A 139 15.32 13.78 -1.62
N ALA A 140 14.87 14.93 -1.09
CA ALA A 140 14.64 15.11 0.35
C ALA A 140 13.40 14.35 0.83
N GLU A 141 12.33 14.37 0.04
CA GLU A 141 11.10 13.62 0.30
C GLU A 141 11.38 12.12 0.33
N LEU A 142 12.07 11.61 -0.69
CA LEU A 142 12.41 10.19 -0.78
C LEU A 142 13.42 9.75 0.28
N SER A 143 14.39 10.59 0.62
CA SER A 143 15.27 10.31 1.75
C SER A 143 14.47 10.10 3.03
N SER A 144 13.52 10.99 3.31
CA SER A 144 12.64 10.89 4.49
C SER A 144 11.79 9.61 4.46
N VAL A 145 11.16 9.31 3.32
CA VAL A 145 10.35 8.10 3.14
C VAL A 145 11.19 6.83 3.30
N MET A 146 12.36 6.78 2.67
CA MET A 146 13.24 5.60 2.71
C MET A 146 13.89 5.41 4.08
N THR A 147 14.25 6.48 4.80
CA THR A 147 14.71 6.39 6.19
C THR A 147 13.63 5.79 7.10
N LEU A 148 12.37 6.19 6.92
CA LEU A 148 11.25 5.60 7.66
C LEU A 148 10.96 4.16 7.24
N ALA A 149 11.14 3.85 5.96
CA ALA A 149 11.05 2.49 5.45
C ALA A 149 12.09 1.57 6.12
N PHE A 150 13.34 2.01 6.25
CA PHE A 150 14.43 1.21 6.80
C PHE A 150 14.42 1.13 8.33
N THR A 151 13.79 2.10 9.01
CA THR A 151 13.53 2.01 10.44
C THR A 151 12.27 1.21 10.77
N TYR A 152 11.53 0.73 9.76
CA TYR A 152 10.35 -0.13 9.84
C TYR A 152 9.34 0.30 10.91
N ARG A 153 9.03 1.59 11.00
CA ARG A 153 8.04 2.11 11.96
C ARG A 153 6.63 2.19 11.39
N GLN A 154 6.49 2.52 10.10
CA GLN A 154 5.20 2.86 9.48
C GLN A 154 5.06 2.27 8.06
N PRO A 155 4.70 0.97 7.92
CA PRO A 155 4.60 0.28 6.62
C PRO A 155 3.72 0.99 5.61
N PHE A 156 2.52 1.26 6.09
CA PHE A 156 1.40 1.62 5.26
C PHE A 156 1.60 3.04 4.79
N ASP A 157 2.14 3.90 5.66
CA ASP A 157 2.42 5.29 5.34
C ASP A 157 3.60 5.41 4.36
N VAL A 158 4.66 4.62 4.52
CA VAL A 158 5.78 4.57 3.56
C VAL A 158 5.28 4.14 2.18
N LEU A 159 4.53 3.04 2.10
CA LEU A 159 3.99 2.56 0.83
C LEU A 159 2.99 3.55 0.23
N ALA A 160 2.09 4.10 1.06
CA ALA A 160 1.12 5.11 0.66
C ALA A 160 1.80 6.37 0.10
N ALA A 161 2.86 6.85 0.74
CA ALA A 161 3.64 8.00 0.27
C ALA A 161 4.28 7.72 -1.09
N LEU A 162 4.87 6.54 -1.29
CA LEU A 162 5.47 6.15 -2.57
C LEU A 162 4.44 5.97 -3.68
N LEU A 163 3.28 5.37 -3.39
CA LEU A 163 2.17 5.27 -4.33
C LEU A 163 1.64 6.66 -4.68
N GLY A 164 1.36 7.50 -3.69
CA GLY A 164 0.95 8.89 -3.89
C GLY A 164 1.92 9.66 -4.77
N SER A 165 3.23 9.55 -4.50
CA SER A 165 4.27 10.22 -5.27
C SER A 165 4.37 9.71 -6.70
N THR A 166 4.09 8.43 -6.93
CA THR A 166 4.08 7.84 -8.28
C THR A 166 2.87 8.34 -9.08
N HIS A 167 1.68 8.36 -8.47
CA HIS A 167 0.48 8.92 -9.11
C HIS A 167 0.63 10.43 -9.38
N GLU A 168 1.22 11.16 -8.44
CA GLU A 168 1.57 12.58 -8.59
C GLU A 168 2.52 12.79 -9.77
N ALA A 169 3.56 11.95 -9.88
CA ALA A 169 4.54 12.03 -10.97
C ALA A 169 3.90 11.85 -12.35
N ILE A 170 2.96 10.90 -12.49
CA ILE A 170 2.21 10.70 -13.73
C ILE A 170 1.32 11.91 -14.03
N THR A 171 0.56 12.37 -13.05
CA THR A 171 -0.38 13.48 -13.22
C THR A 171 0.33 14.79 -13.59
N THR A 172 1.51 15.02 -13.01
CA THR A 172 2.35 16.21 -13.26
C THR A 172 3.38 16.01 -14.37
N GLN A 173 3.41 14.84 -15.01
CA GLN A 173 4.40 14.46 -16.02
C GLN A 173 5.86 14.62 -15.56
N ASN A 174 6.10 14.49 -14.26
CA ASN A 174 7.43 14.59 -13.67
C ASN A 174 8.19 13.27 -13.80
N ARG A 175 9.01 13.19 -14.86
CA ARG A 175 9.82 12.01 -15.21
C ARG A 175 10.86 11.64 -14.14
N GLU A 176 11.50 12.64 -13.55
CA GLU A 176 12.48 12.43 -12.48
C GLU A 176 11.81 11.77 -11.27
N ARG A 177 10.71 12.36 -10.78
CA ARG A 177 9.94 11.82 -9.66
C ARG A 177 9.48 10.39 -9.94
N LEU A 178 8.99 10.11 -11.15
CA LEU A 178 8.55 8.77 -11.56
C LEU A 178 9.69 7.74 -11.50
N ALA A 179 10.88 8.08 -12.01
CA ALA A 179 12.04 7.19 -11.97
C ALA A 179 12.44 6.89 -10.52
N TYR A 180 12.55 7.93 -9.71
CA TYR A 180 12.94 7.83 -8.32
C TYR A 180 11.94 7.03 -7.46
N THR A 181 10.64 7.28 -7.58
CA THR A 181 9.62 6.52 -6.83
C THR A 181 9.51 5.08 -7.30
N SER A 182 9.71 4.81 -8.60
CA SER A 182 9.70 3.44 -9.14
C SER A 182 10.86 2.61 -8.62
N VAL A 183 12.07 3.20 -8.53
CA VAL A 183 13.23 2.52 -7.93
C VAL A 183 13.01 2.28 -6.43
N ALA A 184 12.48 3.28 -5.71
CA ALA A 184 12.17 3.15 -4.29
C ALA A 184 11.16 2.02 -4.04
N LEU A 185 10.05 2.00 -4.79
CA LEU A 185 9.05 0.94 -4.74
C LEU A 185 9.65 -0.43 -5.07
N TRP A 186 10.52 -0.53 -6.07
CA TRP A 186 11.17 -1.78 -6.42
C TRP A 186 12.07 -2.30 -5.30
N ILE A 187 12.94 -1.46 -4.77
CA ILE A 187 13.82 -1.82 -3.65
C ILE A 187 12.99 -2.24 -2.45
N LEU A 188 12.00 -1.44 -2.08
CA LEU A 188 11.09 -1.73 -0.99
C LEU A 188 10.38 -3.07 -1.24
N SER A 189 9.79 -3.29 -2.42
CA SER A 189 9.06 -4.53 -2.75
C SER A 189 9.90 -5.81 -2.74
N ASN A 190 11.22 -5.72 -2.89
CA ASN A 190 12.10 -6.87 -2.73
C ASN A 190 12.52 -7.04 -1.26
N ARG A 191 12.79 -5.93 -0.56
CA ARG A 191 13.29 -5.95 0.81
C ARG A 191 12.22 -6.26 1.86
N LEU A 192 10.98 -5.77 1.65
CA LEU A 192 9.83 -5.99 2.54
C LEU A 192 9.53 -7.47 2.78
N TYR A 193 10.04 -8.39 1.96
CA TYR A 193 9.68 -9.81 2.03
C TYR A 193 10.87 -10.74 2.30
N ASP A 194 12.07 -10.18 2.41
CA ASP A 194 13.26 -10.92 2.83
C ASP A 194 13.48 -10.84 4.36
N ASP A 195 12.67 -10.05 5.08
CA ASP A 195 12.77 -9.81 6.53
C ASP A 195 11.63 -10.52 7.28
N GLU A 196 11.95 -11.40 8.23
CA GLU A 196 10.94 -12.11 9.03
C GLU A 196 10.03 -11.16 9.83
N ARG A 197 10.53 -10.00 10.26
CA ARG A 197 9.75 -9.00 11.00
C ARG A 197 8.58 -8.44 10.21
N MET A 198 8.68 -8.48 8.88
CA MET A 198 7.66 -8.01 7.95
C MET A 198 6.50 -9.00 7.80
N MET A 199 6.74 -10.26 8.19
CA MET A 199 5.70 -11.29 8.25
C MET A 199 4.92 -11.22 9.56
N GLU A 200 5.21 -10.26 10.45
CA GLU A 200 4.58 -10.09 11.75
C GLU A 200 3.66 -8.85 11.81
N GLY A 201 2.67 -8.91 12.70
CA GLY A 201 1.80 -7.77 12.99
C GLY A 201 0.97 -7.30 11.78
N LEU A 202 0.73 -5.98 11.70
CA LEU A 202 -0.03 -5.38 10.60
C LEU A 202 0.77 -5.36 9.28
N TRP A 203 2.09 -5.58 9.29
CA TRP A 203 2.90 -5.66 8.08
C TRP A 203 2.48 -6.82 7.18
N ALA A 204 2.08 -7.94 7.78
CA ALA A 204 1.53 -9.10 7.07
C ALA A 204 0.24 -8.79 6.28
N ALA A 205 -0.42 -7.66 6.56
CA ALA A 205 -1.57 -7.19 5.78
C ALA A 205 -1.19 -6.42 4.50
N LEU A 206 0.09 -6.20 4.22
CA LEU A 206 0.50 -5.59 2.94
C LEU A 206 0.28 -6.59 1.77
N PRO A 207 -0.37 -6.17 0.67
CA PRO A 207 -0.71 -7.06 -0.44
C PRO A 207 0.48 -7.28 -1.38
N GLU A 208 1.44 -8.11 -0.94
CA GLU A 208 2.72 -8.39 -1.63
C GLU A 208 2.61 -8.49 -3.15
N ARG A 209 1.75 -9.40 -3.62
CA ARG A 209 1.61 -9.67 -5.05
C ARG A 209 1.23 -8.43 -5.84
N HIS A 210 0.38 -7.57 -5.27
CA HIS A 210 -0.06 -6.33 -5.91
C HIS A 210 1.05 -5.28 -5.87
N ILE A 211 1.77 -5.16 -4.75
CA ILE A 211 2.92 -4.25 -4.61
C ILE A 211 4.01 -4.60 -5.63
N ARG A 212 4.40 -5.87 -5.73
CA ARG A 212 5.42 -6.33 -6.69
C ARG A 212 4.96 -6.15 -8.14
N ALA A 213 3.69 -6.42 -8.43
CA ALA A 213 3.13 -6.20 -9.77
C ALA A 213 3.14 -4.71 -10.14
N PHE A 214 2.74 -3.84 -9.20
CA PHE A 214 2.77 -2.40 -9.37
C PHE A 214 4.20 -1.89 -9.61
N ALA A 215 5.15 -2.25 -8.74
CA ALA A 215 6.55 -1.84 -8.86
C ALA A 215 7.19 -2.29 -10.19
N ARG A 216 6.86 -3.50 -10.66
CA ARG A 216 7.33 -3.99 -11.96
C ARG A 216 6.75 -3.17 -13.12
N ASN A 217 5.45 -2.88 -13.07
CA ASN A 217 4.79 -2.11 -14.12
C ASN A 217 5.32 -0.68 -14.20
N THR A 218 5.55 -0.02 -13.06
CA THR A 218 6.08 1.35 -13.04
C THR A 218 7.53 1.40 -13.52
N LEU A 219 8.37 0.42 -13.16
CA LEU A 219 9.72 0.30 -13.74
C LEU A 219 9.70 0.04 -15.24
N GLY A 220 8.78 -0.79 -15.74
CA GLY A 220 8.59 -1.01 -17.18
C GLY A 220 8.25 0.29 -17.90
N LEU A 221 7.31 1.07 -17.35
CA LEU A 221 6.93 2.38 -17.87
C LEU A 221 8.11 3.36 -17.91
N VAL A 222 8.93 3.39 -16.86
CA VAL A 222 10.16 4.20 -16.80
C VAL A 222 11.14 3.82 -17.93
N GLY A 223 11.31 2.51 -18.20
CA GLY A 223 12.12 2.03 -19.32
C GLY A 223 11.57 2.45 -20.69
N GLU A 224 10.25 2.36 -20.90
CA GLU A 224 9.59 2.79 -22.14
C GLU A 224 9.71 4.30 -22.39
N LEU A 225 9.74 5.11 -21.32
CA LEU A 225 9.88 6.56 -21.40
C LEU A 225 11.33 7.04 -21.63
N GLY A 226 12.31 6.14 -21.68
CA GLY A 226 13.70 6.46 -21.99
C GLY A 226 14.38 7.34 -20.94
N VAL A 227 14.05 7.17 -19.66
CA VAL A 227 14.59 8.00 -18.55
C VAL A 227 15.77 7.32 -17.84
N ASP A 228 16.65 6.66 -18.60
CA ASP A 228 17.75 5.84 -18.09
C ASP A 228 18.74 6.60 -17.18
N ALA A 229 19.02 7.86 -17.50
CA ALA A 229 19.89 8.70 -16.68
C ALA A 229 19.31 8.93 -15.27
N HIS A 230 18.01 9.25 -15.18
CA HIS A 230 17.32 9.42 -13.90
C HIS A 230 17.21 8.08 -13.14
N LEU A 231 17.05 6.96 -13.84
CA LEU A 231 17.02 5.64 -13.23
C LEU A 231 18.36 5.28 -12.57
N GLN A 232 19.48 5.55 -13.25
CA GLN A 232 20.82 5.34 -12.72
C GLN A 232 21.11 6.22 -11.51
N GLU A 233 20.73 7.50 -11.59
CA GLU A 233 20.87 8.46 -10.50
C GLU A 233 20.04 8.04 -9.28
N ALA A 234 18.75 7.76 -9.48
CA ALA A 234 17.85 7.27 -8.44
C ALA A 234 18.38 6.01 -7.75
N THR A 235 18.88 5.06 -8.54
CA THR A 235 19.48 3.82 -8.00
C THR A 235 20.68 4.11 -7.12
N ARG A 236 21.55 5.05 -7.53
CA ARG A 236 22.72 5.46 -6.74
C ARG A 236 22.29 6.12 -5.43
N SER A 237 21.40 7.10 -5.50
CA SER A 237 20.94 7.89 -4.35
C SER A 237 20.22 7.01 -3.32
N ILE A 238 19.33 6.10 -3.76
CA ILE A 238 18.61 5.22 -2.83
C ILE A 238 19.55 4.21 -2.17
N ARG A 239 20.56 3.70 -2.88
CA ARG A 239 21.59 2.83 -2.29
C ARG A 239 22.48 3.56 -1.29
N GLU A 240 22.69 4.86 -1.45
CA GLU A 240 23.42 5.68 -0.49
C GLU A 240 22.59 5.90 0.78
N ILE A 241 21.32 6.27 0.64
CA ILE A 241 20.38 6.37 1.78
C ILE A 241 20.32 5.04 2.54
N GLN A 242 20.26 3.92 1.82
CA GLN A 242 20.26 2.58 2.41
C GLN A 242 21.53 2.30 3.22
N ARG A 243 22.70 2.71 2.72
CA ARG A 243 23.97 2.51 3.43
C ARG A 243 24.07 3.35 4.70
N ASN A 244 23.49 4.54 4.71
CA ASN A 244 23.54 5.45 5.85
C ASN A 244 22.49 5.12 6.94
N ALA A 245 21.50 4.30 6.62
CA ALA A 245 20.42 3.90 7.53
C ALA A 245 20.66 2.55 8.25
N LEU A 246 21.68 1.80 7.85
CA LEU A 246 22.11 0.52 8.45
C LEU A 246 23.37 0.71 9.28
#